data_AF-A0A0R0M004-F1
#
_entry.id   AF-A0A0R0M004-F1
#
_cell.length_a   1.000
_cell.length_b   1.000
_cell.length_c   1.000
_cell.angle_alpha   90.00
_cell.angle_beta   90.00
_cell.angle_gamma   90.00
#
_symmetry.space_group_name_H-M   'P 1'
#
loop_
_entity.id
_entity.type
_entity.pdbx_description
1 polymer ?
#
loop_
_entity_poly.entity_id
_entity_poly.type
_entity_poly.pdbx_seq_one_letter_code
_entity_poly.pdbx_strand_id
1 'polypeptide(L)'
;MQREIGCHLKEVKWSNAVALAQLNALISFEILELLENAIDTNSLFEQLLELKYNPSLEIFYEDMLTKTKQSEYRYIKDYHKEIKEIVKRLAVYVKMSENERDR
;
A
#
# COMPACT_ATOMS: atom_id res chain seq x y z
N MET A 1 -0.13 -4.19 -8.20
CA MET A 1 0.89 -3.29 -7.61
C MET A 1 2.27 -3.44 -8.25
N GLN A 2 2.80 -4.65 -8.52
CA GLN A 2 4.10 -4.84 -9.19
C GLN A 2 4.16 -4.22 -10.61
N ARG A 3 3.02 -4.11 -11.31
CA ARG A 3 2.96 -3.49 -12.65
C ARG A 3 2.88 -1.96 -12.64
N GLU A 4 2.33 -1.34 -11.61
CA GLU A 4 2.10 0.12 -11.56
C GLU A 4 3.36 0.90 -11.17
N ILE A 5 4.16 0.39 -10.25
CA ILE A 5 5.42 1.05 -9.88
C ILE A 5 6.46 0.88 -11.00
N GLY A 6 6.48 -0.32 -11.60
CA GLY A 6 7.27 -0.59 -12.79
C GLY A 6 6.83 0.19 -14.04
N CYS A 7 5.59 0.70 -14.11
CA CYS A 7 5.13 1.51 -15.24
C CYS A 7 5.57 2.98 -15.12
N HIS A 8 5.54 3.58 -13.92
CA HIS A 8 5.98 4.96 -13.75
C HIS A 8 7.50 5.13 -13.86
N LEU A 9 8.30 4.14 -13.41
CA LEU A 9 9.75 4.16 -13.62
C LEU A 9 10.15 4.14 -15.12
N LYS A 10 9.30 3.56 -15.98
CA LYS A 10 9.52 3.57 -17.44
C LYS A 10 9.29 4.94 -18.06
N GLU A 11 8.39 5.75 -17.49
CA GLU A 11 8.13 7.12 -17.97
C GLU A 11 9.32 8.04 -17.70
N VAL A 12 9.99 7.86 -16.57
CA VAL A 12 11.17 8.66 -16.17
C VAL A 12 12.51 8.04 -16.60
N LYS A 13 12.49 6.83 -17.19
CA LYS A 13 13.67 6.05 -17.62
C LYS A 13 14.74 5.88 -16.54
N TRP A 14 14.35 5.87 -15.27
CA TRP A 14 15.29 5.66 -14.19
C TRP A 14 15.69 4.19 -14.09
N SER A 15 16.98 3.95 -13.87
CA SER A 15 17.44 2.62 -13.46
C SER A 15 16.93 2.35 -12.04
N ASN A 16 16.79 1.07 -11.69
CA ASN A 16 16.35 0.66 -10.35
C ASN A 16 17.25 1.26 -9.25
N ALA A 17 18.56 1.35 -9.48
CA ALA A 17 19.51 1.98 -8.55
C ALA A 17 19.25 3.48 -8.35
N VAL A 18 18.94 4.20 -9.44
CA VAL A 18 18.61 5.64 -9.36
C VAL A 18 17.27 5.84 -8.64
N ALA A 19 16.26 5.02 -8.96
CA ALA A 19 14.97 5.06 -8.30
C ALA A 19 15.08 4.83 -6.79
N LEU A 20 15.84 3.82 -6.38
CA LEU A 20 16.06 3.48 -4.99
C LEU A 20 16.81 4.58 -4.23
N ALA A 21 17.83 5.19 -4.86
CA ALA A 21 18.54 6.33 -4.26
C ALA A 21 17.63 7.55 -4.07
N GLN A 22 16.77 7.85 -5.05
CA GLN A 22 15.81 8.96 -4.95
C GLN A 22 14.74 8.68 -3.88
N LEU A 23 14.22 7.46 -3.81
CA LEU A 23 13.26 7.08 -2.78
C LEU A 23 13.87 7.18 -1.38
N ASN A 24 15.09 6.67 -1.19
CA ASN A 24 15.80 6.79 0.09
C ASN A 24 16.04 8.26 0.48
N ALA A 25 16.23 9.16 -0.47
CA ALA A 25 16.39 10.59 -0.19
C ALA A 25 15.08 11.29 0.23
N LEU A 26 13.91 10.72 -0.11
CA LEU A 26 12.59 11.27 0.23
C LEU A 26 12.05 10.73 1.56
N ILE A 27 12.55 9.59 2.02
CA ILE A 27 12.12 8.94 3.26
C ILE A 27 12.87 9.57 4.44
N SER A 28 12.18 9.84 5.55
CA SER A 28 12.84 10.38 6.73
C SER A 28 13.80 9.34 7.33
N PHE A 29 14.83 9.83 8.01
CA PHE A 29 15.86 8.97 8.58
C PHE A 29 15.27 7.94 9.57
N GLU A 30 14.29 8.36 10.37
CA GLU A 30 13.62 7.50 11.34
C GLU A 30 12.85 6.35 10.68
N ILE A 31 12.28 6.57 9.49
CA ILE A 31 11.62 5.51 8.73
C ILE A 31 12.66 4.60 8.07
N LEU A 32 13.77 5.16 7.57
CA LEU A 32 14.86 4.36 7.01
C LEU A 32 15.48 3.39 8.03
N GLU A 33 15.60 3.79 9.30
CA GLU A 33 16.09 2.91 10.37
C GLU A 33 15.17 1.71 10.63
N LEU A 34 13.89 1.82 10.30
CA LEU A 34 12.90 0.75 10.47
C LEU A 34 12.80 -0.17 9.25
N LEU A 35 13.42 0.19 8.13
CA LEU A 35 13.42 -0.60 6.90
C LEU A 35 14.62 -1.55 6.88
N GLU A 36 14.38 -2.81 6.50
CA GLU A 36 15.45 -3.76 6.20
C GLU A 36 16.08 -3.39 4.85
N ASN A 37 17.41 -3.48 4.72
CA ASN A 37 18.16 -3.08 3.52
C ASN A 37 17.51 -3.62 2.22
N ALA A 38 16.68 -2.78 1.58
CA ALA A 38 15.90 -3.18 0.42
C ALA A 38 16.82 -3.34 -0.81
N ILE A 39 16.72 -4.48 -1.48
CA ILE A 39 17.57 -4.84 -2.62
C ILE A 39 17.08 -4.18 -3.91
N ASP A 40 15.78 -3.89 -3.99
CA ASP A 40 15.14 -3.22 -5.11
C ASP A 40 13.97 -2.32 -4.68
N THR A 41 13.54 -1.48 -5.61
CA THR A 41 12.46 -0.51 -5.40
C THR A 41 11.15 -1.18 -4.94
N ASN A 42 10.82 -2.37 -5.46
CA ASN A 42 9.58 -3.05 -5.07
C ASN A 42 9.64 -3.53 -3.63
N SER A 43 10.78 -4.12 -3.23
CA SER A 43 11.02 -4.52 -1.85
C SER A 43 10.92 -3.34 -0.89
N LEU A 44 11.49 -2.18 -1.26
CA LEU A 44 11.39 -0.96 -0.46
C LEU A 44 9.92 -0.52 -0.28
N PHE A 45 9.13 -0.56 -1.35
CA PHE A 45 7.71 -0.21 -1.29
C PHE A 45 6.88 -1.20 -0.47
N GLU A 46 7.17 -2.50 -0.57
CA GLU A 46 6.49 -3.53 0.22
C GLU A 46 6.73 -3.30 1.72
N GLN A 47 7.98 -3.08 2.13
CA GLN A 47 8.31 -2.78 3.53
C GLN A 47 7.68 -1.47 4.02
N LEU A 48 7.65 -0.42 3.20
CA LEU A 48 6.97 0.84 3.53
C LEU A 48 5.46 0.64 3.74
N LEU A 49 4.84 -0.23 2.95
CA LEU A 49 3.42 -0.57 3.11
C LEU A 49 3.19 -1.35 4.41
N GLU A 50 4.07 -2.27 4.78
CA GLU A 50 3.99 -3.02 6.04
C GLU A 50 4.16 -2.11 7.27
N LEU A 51 5.11 -1.16 7.22
CA LEU A 51 5.28 -0.16 8.28
C LEU A 51 4.04 0.72 8.43
N LYS A 52 3.45 1.14 7.30
CA LYS A 52 2.24 1.97 7.29
C LYS A 52 1.00 1.21 7.75
N TYR A 53 0.92 -0.08 7.44
CA TYR A 53 -0.24 -0.93 7.69
C TYR A 53 0.19 -2.14 8.51
N ASN A 54 0.21 -1.95 9.83
CA ASN A 54 0.65 -2.99 10.78
C ASN A 54 -0.16 -4.30 10.62
N PRO A 55 0.50 -5.44 10.31
CA PRO A 55 -0.15 -6.74 10.11
C PRO A 55 -0.89 -7.27 11.34
N SER A 56 -0.48 -6.88 12.55
CA SER A 56 -1.16 -7.30 13.80
C SER A 56 -2.60 -6.77 13.93
N LEU A 57 -3.02 -5.90 13.02
CA LEU A 57 -4.36 -5.33 12.95
C LEU A 57 -5.27 -6.00 11.90
N GLU A 58 -4.90 -7.17 11.35
CA GLU A 58 -5.74 -7.92 10.41
C GLU A 58 -7.18 -8.06 10.90
N ILE A 59 -7.36 -8.66 12.08
CA ILE A 59 -8.66 -8.87 12.72
C ILE A 59 -9.41 -7.54 12.86
N PHE A 60 -8.69 -6.45 13.15
CA PHE A 60 -9.28 -5.12 13.27
C PHE A 60 -9.79 -4.57 11.92
N TYR A 61 -9.09 -4.82 10.82
CA TYR A 61 -9.53 -4.37 9.49
C TYR A 61 -10.67 -5.22 8.93
N GLU A 62 -10.70 -6.53 9.20
CA GLU A 62 -11.83 -7.40 8.86
C GLU A 62 -13.09 -7.01 9.64
N ASP A 63 -12.95 -6.75 10.94
CA ASP A 63 -14.03 -6.23 11.77
C ASP A 63 -14.54 -4.88 11.26
N MET A 64 -13.63 -3.99 10.85
CA MET A 64 -13.99 -2.68 10.31
C MET A 64 -14.81 -2.83 9.03
N LEU A 65 -14.36 -3.67 8.09
CA LEU A 65 -15.09 -3.92 6.84
C LEU A 65 -16.52 -4.42 7.11
N THR A 66 -16.66 -5.37 8.03
CA THR A 66 -17.95 -5.98 8.40
C THR A 66 -18.89 -4.98 9.06
N LYS A 67 -18.34 -4.03 9.83
CA LYS A 67 -19.09 -3.00 10.55
C LYS A 67 -19.40 -1.77 9.69
N THR A 68 -18.64 -1.52 8.61
CA THR A 68 -18.83 -0.39 7.71
C THR A 68 -20.10 -0.55 6.85
N LYS A 69 -21.20 0.07 7.30
CA LYS A 69 -22.48 0.12 6.59
C LYS A 69 -22.72 1.50 5.97
N GLN A 70 -23.39 1.53 4.83
CA GLN A 70 -23.84 2.79 4.24
C GLN A 70 -25.00 3.34 5.08
N SER A 71 -24.81 4.51 5.70
CA SER A 71 -25.84 5.20 6.46
C SER A 71 -26.66 6.14 5.57
N GLU A 72 -27.90 6.43 5.98
CA GLU A 72 -28.89 7.22 5.21
C GLU A 72 -28.42 8.65 4.85
N TYR A 73 -27.40 9.16 5.53
CA TYR A 73 -26.90 10.53 5.40
C TYR A 73 -25.48 10.63 4.82
N ARG A 74 -24.93 9.52 4.32
CA ARG A 74 -23.58 9.49 3.75
C ARG A 74 -23.62 9.33 2.25
N TYR A 75 -22.86 10.18 1.56
CA TYR A 75 -22.69 10.05 0.11
C TYR A 75 -22.05 8.71 -0.25
N ILE A 76 -22.57 8.08 -1.31
CA ILE A 76 -22.07 6.82 -1.86
C ILE A 76 -20.57 6.90 -2.15
N LYS A 77 -20.10 8.05 -2.66
CA LYS A 77 -18.68 8.28 -2.96
C LYS A 77 -17.79 8.13 -1.72
N ASP A 78 -18.21 8.67 -0.58
CA ASP A 78 -17.42 8.65 0.65
C ASP A 78 -17.48 7.29 1.35
N TYR A 79 -18.61 6.59 1.23
CA TYR A 79 -18.73 5.20 1.64
C TYR A 79 -17.80 4.29 0.82
N HIS A 80 -17.85 4.40 -0.51
CA HIS A 80 -17.00 3.64 -1.42
C HIS A 80 -15.51 3.92 -1.18
N LYS A 81 -15.13 5.18 -0.92
CA LYS A 81 -13.74 5.54 -0.61
C LYS A 81 -13.24 4.83 0.65
N GLU A 82 -14.06 4.75 1.69
CA GLU A 82 -13.69 4.06 2.93
C GLU A 82 -13.56 2.55 2.74
N ILE A 83 -14.53 1.91 2.06
CA ILE A 83 -14.44 0.48 1.74
C ILE A 83 -13.18 0.19 0.93
N LYS A 84 -12.89 1.00 -0.10
CA LYS A 84 -11.69 0.84 -0.93
C LYS A 84 -10.41 0.96 -0.10
N GLU A 85 -10.38 1.84 0.89
CA GLU A 85 -9.22 2.00 1.77
C GLU A 85 -9.06 0.79 2.70
N ILE A 86 -10.14 0.25 3.27
CA ILE A 86 -10.10 -0.96 4.10
C ILE A 86 -9.65 -2.18 3.29
N VAL A 87 -10.20 -2.37 2.09
CA VAL A 87 -9.82 -3.47 1.18
C VAL A 87 -8.35 -3.37 0.76
N LYS A 88 -7.84 -2.17 0.48
CA LYS A 88 -6.41 -1.98 0.17
C LYS A 88 -5.51 -2.45 1.32
N ARG A 89 -5.90 -2.19 2.57
CA ARG A 89 -5.15 -2.60 3.77
C ARG A 89 -5.16 -4.11 3.92
N LEU A 90 -6.32 -4.74 3.75
CA LEU A 90 -6.44 -6.20 3.74
C LEU A 90 -5.64 -6.83 2.60
N ALA A 91 -5.61 -6.21 1.41
CA ALA A 91 -4.88 -6.73 0.26
C ALA A 91 -3.35 -6.73 0.42
N VAL A 92 -2.81 -5.82 1.25
CA VAL A 92 -1.38 -5.86 1.66
C VAL A 92 -1.13 -7.12 2.49
N TYR A 93 -2.05 -7.44 3.40
CA TYR A 93 -1.94 -8.60 4.29
C TYR A 93 -2.10 -9.95 3.57
N VAL A 94 -3.20 -10.14 2.83
CA VAL A 94 -3.55 -11.45 2.23
C VAL A 94 -2.62 -11.82 1.05
N LYS A 95 -1.70 -10.92 0.66
CA LYS A 95 -0.91 -11.04 -0.60
C LYS A 95 -1.82 -11.32 -1.82
N MET A 96 -3.06 -10.81 -1.78
CA MET A 96 -4.06 -11.02 -2.82
C MET A 96 -3.52 -10.61 -4.18
N SER A 97 -3.81 -11.42 -5.18
CA SER A 97 -3.43 -11.14 -6.56
C SER A 97 -4.16 -9.90 -7.08
N GLU A 98 -3.61 -9.20 -8.08
CA GLU A 98 -4.22 -7.97 -8.64
C GLU A 98 -5.69 -8.18 -9.05
N ASN A 99 -6.02 -9.36 -9.58
CA ASN A 99 -7.37 -9.70 -10.04
C ASN A 99 -8.41 -9.79 -8.91
N GLU A 100 -7.98 -9.97 -7.66
CA GLU A 100 -8.87 -10.07 -6.50
C GLU A 100 -9.06 -8.73 -5.80
N ARG A 101 -8.24 -7.72 -6.12
CA ARG A 101 -8.32 -6.37 -5.51
C ARG A 101 -9.29 -5.42 -6.20
N ASP A 102 -9.60 -5.68 -7.48
CA ASP A 102 -10.43 -4.80 -8.33
C ASP A 102 -11.85 -5.35 -8.61
N ARG A 103 -12.23 -6.47 -7.97
CA ARG A 103 -13.59 -7.02 -7.97
C ARG A 103 -14.40 -6.49 -6.81
#